data_AF-X6DNH3-F1
#
_entry.id   AF-X6DNH3-F1
#
_cell.length_a   1.000
_cell.length_b   1.000
_cell.length_c   1.000
_cell.angle_alpha   90.00
_cell.angle_beta   90.00
_cell.angle_gamma   90.00
#
_symmetry.space_group_name_H-M   'P 1'
#
loop_
_entity.id
_entity.type
_entity.pdbx_description
1 polymer ?
#
loop_
_entity_poly.entity_id
_entity_poly.type
_entity_poly.pdbx_seq_one_letter_code
_entity_poly.pdbx_strand_id
1 'polypeptide(L)'
;MPAEHLDAAETVQAYKDLSRVERAFRSLKTVDLEIRPIRHWTAPRVRAHIFLCMLAYHVEWHLRQALAPLLFHDTNLEAARAERSSPVAATEPSAAVKSKKATKRSADGHRVMSFADLIVHLGTLVRNTMRVPARPKHRFTLYSTPTALQEAAFRLLALDPSRVQ
;
A
#
# COMPACT_ATOMS: atom_id res chain seq x y z
N MET A 1 -35.00 -11.01 11.50
CA MET A 1 -34.02 -11.56 12.47
C MET A 1 -33.03 -12.38 11.66
N PRO A 2 -31.74 -12.01 11.57
CA PRO A 2 -30.80 -12.81 10.80
C PRO A 2 -30.60 -14.15 11.51
N ALA A 3 -30.43 -15.24 10.75
CA ALA A 3 -30.32 -16.59 11.28
C ALA A 3 -29.17 -16.71 12.27
N GLU A 4 -29.43 -17.29 13.45
CA GLU A 4 -28.46 -17.44 14.55
C GLU A 4 -27.31 -18.41 14.24
N HIS A 5 -27.31 -19.05 13.05
CA HIS A 5 -26.34 -20.07 12.68
C HIS A 5 -25.87 -19.85 11.23
N LEU A 6 -24.55 -19.73 11.06
CA LEU A 6 -23.87 -19.79 9.76
C LEU A 6 -23.95 -21.21 9.22
N ASP A 7 -24.08 -21.37 7.91
CA ASP A 7 -23.91 -22.68 7.29
C ASP A 7 -22.46 -23.19 7.38
N ALA A 8 -22.21 -24.45 7.00
CA ALA A 8 -20.88 -25.04 7.10
C ALA A 8 -19.83 -24.31 6.22
N ALA A 9 -20.20 -23.87 5.02
CA ALA A 9 -19.31 -23.14 4.13
C ALA A 9 -19.04 -21.72 4.64
N GLU A 10 -20.06 -21.03 5.14
CA GLU A 10 -19.97 -19.72 5.76
C GLU A 10 -19.09 -19.75 7.02
N THR A 11 -19.22 -20.78 7.84
CA THR A 11 -18.37 -20.99 9.04
C THR A 11 -16.90 -21.15 8.65
N VAL A 12 -16.62 -21.97 7.64
CA VAL A 12 -15.25 -22.18 7.12
C VAL A 12 -14.69 -20.89 6.51
N GLN A 13 -15.52 -20.13 5.79
CA GLN A 13 -15.12 -18.86 5.20
C GLN A 13 -14.79 -17.82 6.28
N ALA A 14 -15.64 -17.67 7.30
CA ALA A 14 -15.41 -16.78 8.44
C ALA A 14 -14.09 -17.11 9.17
N TYR A 15 -13.83 -18.41 9.40
CA TYR A 15 -12.55 -18.86 9.98
C TYR A 15 -11.35 -18.50 9.09
N LYS A 16 -11.46 -18.69 7.77
CA LYS A 16 -10.40 -18.33 6.82
C LYS A 16 -10.17 -16.82 6.75
N ASP A 17 -11.20 -16.00 6.90
CA ASP A 17 -11.07 -14.55 6.86
C ASP A 17 -10.30 -13.98 8.05
N LEU A 18 -10.20 -14.72 9.17
CA LEU A 18 -9.29 -14.38 10.28
C LEU A 18 -7.83 -14.26 9.83
N SER A 19 -7.41 -15.03 8.82
CA SER A 19 -6.07 -14.92 8.24
C SER A 19 -5.79 -13.54 7.59
N ARG A 20 -6.83 -12.79 7.21
CA ARG A 20 -6.68 -11.41 6.72
C ARG A 20 -6.21 -10.49 7.85
N VAL A 21 -6.78 -10.66 9.03
CA VAL A 21 -6.43 -9.91 10.24
C VAL A 21 -4.98 -10.21 10.65
N GLU A 22 -4.59 -11.49 10.67
CA GLU A 22 -3.21 -11.87 10.96
C GLU A 22 -2.21 -11.29 9.96
N ARG A 23 -2.56 -11.28 8.67
CA ARG A 23 -1.74 -10.68 7.62
C ARG A 23 -1.60 -9.17 7.81
N ALA A 24 -2.67 -8.47 8.20
CA ALA A 24 -2.62 -7.05 8.53
C ALA A 24 -1.67 -6.80 9.71
N PHE A 25 -1.81 -7.56 10.80
CA PHE A 25 -0.91 -7.47 11.96
C PHE A 25 0.55 -7.79 11.61
N ARG A 26 0.81 -8.69 10.67
CA ARG A 26 2.16 -9.01 10.19
C ARG A 26 2.75 -7.87 9.35
N SER A 27 2.00 -7.32 8.39
CA SER A 27 2.46 -6.20 7.55
C SER A 27 2.85 -4.98 8.42
N LEU A 28 2.01 -4.67 9.41
CA LEU A 28 2.22 -3.65 10.44
C LEU A 28 3.54 -3.80 11.22
N LYS A 29 3.86 -5.02 11.67
CA LYS A 29 4.97 -5.26 12.59
C LYS A 29 6.32 -5.48 11.90
N THR A 30 6.31 -6.01 10.67
CA THR A 30 7.54 -6.60 10.11
C THR A 30 7.84 -6.28 8.66
N VAL A 31 6.86 -5.92 7.81
CA VAL A 31 7.09 -5.97 6.34
C VAL A 31 7.15 -4.58 5.71
N ASP A 32 6.21 -3.70 6.05
CA ASP A 32 6.06 -2.45 5.28
C ASP A 32 6.21 -1.18 6.14
N LEU A 33 5.70 -1.22 7.37
CA LEU A 33 5.61 -0.04 8.22
C LEU A 33 6.65 0.00 9.34
N GLU A 34 7.22 -1.15 9.71
CA GLU A 34 8.19 -1.33 10.79
C GLU A 34 7.78 -0.62 12.11
N ILE A 35 6.49 -0.42 12.34
CA ILE A 35 5.98 0.25 13.54
C ILE A 35 6.05 -0.74 14.70
N ARG A 36 7.24 -0.88 15.27
CA ARG A 36 7.48 -1.69 16.47
C ARG A 36 7.32 -0.82 17.72
N PRO A 37 6.68 -1.34 18.78
CA PRO A 37 6.64 -0.63 20.05
C PRO A 37 8.05 -0.37 20.56
N ILE A 38 8.46 0.89 20.66
CA ILE A 38 9.71 1.24 21.34
C ILE A 38 9.35 1.46 22.81
N ARG A 39 9.44 0.38 23.59
CA ARG A 39 9.42 0.46 25.06
C ARG A 39 8.18 1.21 25.59
N HIS A 40 6.98 0.78 25.18
CA HIS A 40 5.70 1.31 25.67
C HIS A 40 5.16 0.45 26.81
N TRP A 41 5.17 0.98 28.04
CA TRP A 41 4.68 0.27 29.24
C TRP A 41 3.51 0.98 29.93
N THR A 42 3.24 2.25 29.61
CA THR A 42 2.06 2.95 30.15
C THR A 42 0.86 2.77 29.23
N ALA A 43 -0.31 2.53 29.81
CA ALA A 43 -1.55 2.30 29.06
C ALA A 43 -1.85 3.38 28.00
N PRO A 44 -1.64 4.69 28.25
CA PRO A 44 -1.83 5.72 27.22
C PRO A 44 -0.89 5.57 26.01
N ARG A 45 0.39 5.24 26.23
CA ARG A 45 1.38 5.08 25.15
C ARG A 45 1.09 3.85 24.30
N VAL A 46 0.66 2.76 24.93
CA VAL A 46 0.24 1.55 24.22
C VAL A 46 -0.97 1.84 23.32
N ARG A 47 -1.99 2.52 23.84
CA ARG A 47 -3.17 2.93 23.06
C ARG A 47 -2.81 3.81 21.86
N ALA A 48 -1.98 4.84 22.08
CA ALA A 48 -1.54 5.73 21.01
C ALA A 48 -0.75 4.98 19.92
N HIS A 49 0.13 4.07 20.31
CA HIS A 49 0.91 3.26 19.36
C HIS A 49 0.00 2.36 18.50
N ILE A 50 -0.93 1.63 19.13
CA ILE A 50 -1.88 0.78 18.40
C ILE A 50 -2.72 1.63 17.43
N PHE A 51 -3.17 2.81 17.85
CA PHE A 51 -3.90 3.73 16.99
C PHE A 51 -3.08 4.16 15.77
N LEU A 52 -1.83 4.56 15.96
CA LEU A 52 -0.93 4.93 14.86
C LEU A 52 -0.66 3.76 13.92
N CYS A 53 -0.49 2.54 14.44
CA CYS A 53 -0.41 1.33 13.61
C CYS A 53 -1.65 1.20 12.74
N MET A 54 -2.85 1.19 13.34
CA MET A 54 -4.11 1.02 12.62
C MET A 54 -4.30 2.10 11.55
N LEU A 55 -3.97 3.36 11.86
CA LEU A 55 -4.05 4.46 10.91
C LEU A 55 -3.07 4.27 9.74
N ALA A 56 -1.83 3.92 10.04
CA ALA A 56 -0.81 3.74 9.01
C ALA A 56 -1.14 2.55 8.10
N TYR A 57 -1.67 1.44 8.65
CA TYR A 57 -2.17 0.32 7.86
C TYR A 57 -3.32 0.72 6.95
N HIS A 58 -4.25 1.54 7.46
CA HIS A 58 -5.38 2.02 6.68
C HIS A 58 -4.92 2.89 5.51
N VAL A 59 -3.96 3.80 5.74
CA VAL A 59 -3.34 4.60 4.68
C VAL A 59 -2.63 3.71 3.67
N GLU A 60 -1.81 2.76 4.12
CA GLU A 60 -1.13 1.82 3.23
C GLU A 60 -2.10 1.01 2.36
N TRP A 61 -3.20 0.52 2.94
CA TRP A 61 -4.23 -0.22 2.22
C TRP A 61 -4.84 0.63 1.10
N HIS A 62 -5.18 1.89 1.38
CA HIS A 62 -5.67 2.83 0.37
C HIS A 62 -4.62 3.13 -0.71
N LEU A 63 -3.36 3.35 -0.32
CA LEU A 63 -2.27 3.58 -1.26
C LEU A 63 -2.06 2.38 -2.19
N ARG A 64 -2.11 1.15 -1.66
CA ARG A 64 -1.98 -0.08 -2.46
C ARG A 64 -3.11 -0.25 -3.46
N GLN A 65 -4.32 0.17 -3.11
CA GLN A 65 -5.44 0.15 -4.05
C GLN A 65 -5.27 1.17 -5.17
N ALA A 66 -4.96 2.42 -4.82
CA ALA A 66 -4.77 3.47 -5.81
C ALA A 66 -3.58 3.16 -6.75
N LEU A 67 -2.49 2.61 -6.19
CA LEU A 67 -1.27 2.27 -6.92
C LEU A 67 -1.29 0.85 -7.50
N ALA A 68 -2.40 0.11 -7.41
CA ALA A 68 -2.49 -1.25 -7.92
C ALA A 68 -2.04 -1.44 -9.39
N PRO A 69 -2.22 -0.46 -10.30
CA PRO A 69 -1.65 -0.54 -11.65
C PRO A 69 -0.12 -0.65 -11.69
N LEU A 70 0.58 -0.08 -10.72
CA LEU A 70 2.05 -0.01 -10.62
C LEU A 70 2.66 -1.08 -9.69
N LEU A 71 1.82 -1.83 -8.98
CA LEU A 71 2.22 -2.85 -8.01
C LEU A 71 1.94 -4.27 -8.51
N PHE A 72 2.63 -5.25 -7.91
CA PHE A 72 2.27 -6.67 -8.02
C PHE A 72 1.02 -7.00 -7.19
N HIS A 73 -0.05 -6.24 -7.37
CA HIS A 73 -1.31 -6.42 -6.65
C HIS A 73 -2.35 -7.02 -7.59
N ASP A 74 -2.98 -8.13 -7.15
CA ASP A 74 -4.13 -8.70 -7.85
C ASP A 74 -5.40 -8.06 -7.32
N THR A 75 -5.99 -7.13 -8.07
CA THR A 75 -7.27 -6.52 -7.72
C THR A 75 -8.44 -7.49 -7.92
N ASN A 76 -8.25 -8.55 -8.71
CA ASN A 76 -9.31 -9.49 -9.09
C ASN A 76 -9.36 -10.71 -8.17
N LEU A 77 -8.48 -10.80 -7.16
CA LEU A 77 -8.49 -11.90 -6.20
C LEU A 77 -9.82 -11.98 -5.42
N GLU A 78 -10.43 -10.86 -5.04
CA GLU A 78 -11.71 -10.87 -4.31
C GLU A 78 -12.85 -11.39 -5.21
N ALA A 79 -12.90 -10.94 -6.47
CA ALA A 79 -13.89 -11.43 -7.45
C ALA A 79 -13.69 -12.93 -7.73
N ALA A 80 -12.45 -13.35 -8.01
CA ALA A 80 -12.10 -14.75 -8.19
C ALA A 80 -12.37 -15.58 -6.92
N ARG A 81 -12.35 -14.97 -5.73
CA ARG A 81 -12.71 -15.64 -4.49
C ARG A 81 -14.21 -15.87 -4.36
N ALA A 82 -15.02 -14.91 -4.81
CA ALA A 82 -16.48 -14.97 -4.78
C ALA A 82 -17.06 -15.95 -5.79
N GLU A 83 -16.40 -16.15 -6.93
CA GLU A 83 -16.80 -17.12 -7.96
C GLU A 83 -16.47 -18.58 -7.61
N ARG A 84 -15.79 -18.84 -6.48
CA ARG A 84 -15.43 -20.21 -6.09
C ARG A 84 -16.66 -20.99 -5.62
N SER A 85 -16.74 -22.23 -6.06
CA SER A 85 -17.73 -23.21 -5.60
C SER A 85 -17.52 -23.69 -4.15
N SER A 86 -16.32 -23.46 -3.58
CA SER A 86 -16.01 -23.85 -2.21
C SER A 86 -15.01 -22.87 -1.55
N PRO A 87 -15.18 -22.55 -0.26
CA PRO A 87 -14.23 -21.70 0.47
C PRO A 87 -12.83 -22.34 0.60
N VAL A 88 -12.74 -23.67 0.48
CA VAL A 88 -11.47 -24.41 0.58
C VAL A 88 -10.70 -24.43 -0.74
N ALA A 89 -11.39 -24.29 -1.87
CA ALA A 89 -10.76 -24.29 -3.19
C ALA A 89 -9.72 -23.17 -3.33
N ALA A 90 -8.58 -23.50 -3.92
CA ALA A 90 -7.52 -22.56 -4.21
C ALA A 90 -8.00 -21.51 -5.23
N THR A 91 -7.63 -20.25 -5.02
CA THR A 91 -7.90 -19.18 -5.97
C THR A 91 -6.69 -19.03 -6.90
N GLU A 92 -6.92 -19.24 -8.19
CA GLU A 92 -5.90 -19.04 -9.21
C GLU A 92 -5.61 -17.54 -9.41
N PRO A 93 -4.35 -17.13 -9.61
CA PRO A 93 -4.01 -15.74 -9.94
C PRO A 93 -4.67 -15.30 -11.25
N SER A 94 -5.12 -14.05 -11.30
CA SER A 94 -5.77 -13.52 -12.50
C SER A 94 -4.81 -13.44 -13.71
N ALA A 95 -5.37 -13.46 -14.93
CA ALA A 95 -4.58 -13.35 -16.16
C ALA A 95 -3.74 -12.05 -16.20
N ALA A 96 -4.29 -10.95 -15.67
CA ALA A 96 -3.59 -9.68 -15.55
C ALA A 96 -2.33 -9.80 -14.67
N VAL A 97 -2.41 -10.51 -13.55
CA VAL A 97 -1.25 -10.74 -12.69
C VAL A 97 -0.24 -11.69 -13.31
N LYS A 98 -0.70 -12.74 -14.02
CA LYS A 98 0.19 -13.62 -14.79
C LYS A 98 0.99 -12.82 -15.83
N SER A 99 0.35 -11.91 -16.55
CA SER A 99 1.00 -11.00 -17.51
C SER A 99 1.95 -10.00 -16.84
N LYS A 100 1.52 -9.31 -15.77
CA LYS A 100 2.38 -8.39 -15.01
C LYS A 100 3.61 -9.09 -14.43
N LYS A 101 3.46 -10.33 -13.95
CA LYS A 101 4.58 -11.12 -13.40
C LYS A 101 5.56 -11.55 -14.50
N ALA A 102 5.05 -11.95 -15.67
CA ALA A 102 5.88 -12.34 -16.81
C ALA A 102 6.66 -11.16 -17.40
N THR A 103 6.00 -10.02 -17.60
CA THR A 103 6.58 -8.85 -18.26
C THR A 103 7.26 -7.87 -17.30
N LYS A 104 6.94 -7.95 -15.99
CA LYS A 104 7.29 -6.96 -14.97
C LYS A 104 6.89 -5.53 -15.35
N ARG A 105 5.85 -5.40 -16.18
CA ARG A 105 5.34 -4.12 -16.69
C ARG A 105 3.83 -4.03 -16.50
N SER A 106 3.37 -2.79 -16.33
CA SER A 106 1.97 -2.43 -16.31
C SER A 106 1.42 -2.34 -17.73
N ALA A 107 0.10 -2.24 -17.87
CA ALA A 107 -0.57 -2.03 -19.16
C ALA A 107 -0.04 -0.78 -19.87
N ASP A 108 0.26 0.28 -19.11
CA ASP A 108 0.82 1.54 -19.61
C ASP A 108 2.35 1.49 -19.83
N GLY A 109 2.96 0.30 -19.76
CA GLY A 109 4.40 0.11 -19.99
C GLY A 109 5.31 0.47 -18.82
N HIS A 110 4.78 1.04 -17.72
CA HIS A 110 5.55 1.33 -16.51
C HIS A 110 6.09 0.05 -15.84
N ARG A 111 7.27 0.14 -15.20
CA ARG A 111 7.83 -0.98 -14.43
C ARG A 111 6.99 -1.25 -13.19
N VAL A 112 6.64 -2.52 -12.97
CA VAL A 112 5.94 -2.96 -11.75
C VAL A 112 6.98 -3.31 -10.68
N MET A 113 6.71 -2.93 -9.43
CA MET A 113 7.61 -3.19 -8.31
C MET A 113 6.85 -3.50 -7.01
N SER A 114 7.59 -3.83 -5.95
CA SER A 114 7.00 -3.95 -4.61
C SER A 114 6.53 -2.59 -4.11
N PHE A 115 5.62 -2.58 -3.13
CA PHE A 115 5.15 -1.34 -2.52
C PHE A 115 6.29 -0.57 -1.85
N ALA A 116 7.14 -1.26 -1.09
CA ALA A 116 8.30 -0.66 -0.45
C ALA A 116 9.24 0.02 -1.46
N ASP A 117 9.57 -0.66 -2.57
CA ASP A 117 10.42 -0.09 -3.63
C ASP A 117 9.77 1.16 -4.26
N LEU A 118 8.44 1.12 -4.46
CA LEU A 118 7.71 2.26 -5.01
C LEU A 118 7.77 3.45 -4.06
N ILE A 119 7.53 3.26 -2.77
CA ILE A 119 7.64 4.33 -1.76
C ILE A 119 9.06 4.91 -1.71
N VAL A 120 10.09 4.06 -1.73
CA VAL A 120 11.49 4.51 -1.79
C VAL A 120 11.72 5.34 -3.05
N HIS A 121 11.20 4.91 -4.20
CA HIS A 121 11.34 5.66 -5.44
C HIS A 121 10.58 6.99 -5.42
N LEU A 122 9.37 7.04 -4.86
CA LEU A 122 8.64 8.30 -4.68
C LEU A 122 9.42 9.28 -3.79
N GLY A 123 10.13 8.76 -2.78
CA GLY A 123 10.99 9.53 -1.89
C GLY A 123 12.21 10.17 -2.56
N THR A 124 12.56 9.82 -3.80
CA THR A 124 13.65 10.49 -4.53
C THR A 124 13.25 11.83 -5.12
N LEU A 125 11.96 12.21 -5.08
CA LEU A 125 11.48 13.54 -5.43
C LEU A 125 11.72 14.51 -4.26
N VAL A 126 12.58 15.50 -4.45
CA VAL A 126 13.05 16.39 -3.37
C VAL A 126 12.79 17.87 -3.64
N ARG A 127 12.50 18.60 -2.56
CA ARG A 127 12.43 20.07 -2.53
C ARG A 127 13.72 20.64 -1.93
N ASN A 128 14.60 21.14 -2.78
CA ASN A 128 15.87 21.72 -2.36
C ASN A 128 15.73 23.22 -2.09
N THR A 129 16.17 23.68 -0.91
CA THR A 129 16.31 25.12 -0.67
C THR A 129 17.74 25.55 -0.93
N MET A 130 17.95 26.33 -1.99
CA MET A 130 19.26 26.75 -2.44
C MET A 130 19.55 28.20 -2.06
N ARG A 131 20.85 28.53 -2.01
CA ARG A 131 21.37 29.90 -1.85
C ARG A 131 22.27 30.21 -3.03
N VAL A 132 22.23 31.46 -3.49
CA VAL A 132 23.13 31.93 -4.54
C VAL A 132 24.41 32.43 -3.88
N PRO A 133 25.61 31.96 -4.29
CA PRO A 133 26.88 32.41 -3.71
C PRO A 133 27.07 33.93 -3.76
N ALA A 134 26.66 34.56 -4.87
CA ALA A 134 26.71 36.01 -5.05
C ALA A 134 25.75 36.79 -4.14
N ARG A 135 24.72 36.14 -3.58
CA ARG A 135 23.69 36.77 -2.72
C ARG A 135 23.26 35.83 -1.59
N PRO A 136 24.11 35.60 -0.57
CA PRO A 136 23.92 34.56 0.44
C PRO A 136 22.69 34.76 1.36
N LYS A 137 22.13 35.98 1.39
CA LYS A 137 20.89 36.32 2.11
C LYS A 137 19.62 35.88 1.37
N HIS A 138 19.70 35.60 0.07
CA HIS A 138 18.56 35.19 -0.75
C HIS A 138 18.50 33.67 -0.86
N ARG A 139 17.30 33.11 -0.69
CA ARG A 139 17.00 31.69 -0.83
C ARG A 139 15.97 31.49 -1.94
N PHE A 140 16.10 30.40 -2.68
CA PHE A 140 15.07 29.96 -3.63
C PHE A 140 14.86 28.45 -3.52
N THR A 141 13.70 27.99 -3.98
CA THR A 141 13.34 26.57 -3.97
C THR A 141 13.59 25.97 -5.36
N LEU A 142 14.27 24.83 -5.40
CA LEU A 142 14.47 24.03 -6.61
C LEU A 142 13.86 22.65 -6.38
N TYR A 143 12.95 22.26 -7.25
CA TYR A 143 12.36 20.92 -7.25
C TYR A 143 13.13 20.01 -8.21
N SER A 144 13.34 18.75 -7.83
CA SER A 144 13.84 17.76 -8.79
C SER A 144 12.76 17.42 -9.83
N THR A 145 13.17 17.17 -11.08
CA THR A 145 12.26 16.73 -12.14
C THR A 145 11.72 15.33 -11.82
N PRO A 146 10.39 15.13 -11.76
CA PRO A 146 9.83 13.82 -11.48
C PRO A 146 10.09 12.84 -12.62
N THR A 147 10.23 11.55 -12.30
CA THR A 147 10.29 10.49 -13.32
C THR A 147 8.90 10.19 -13.87
N ALA A 148 8.82 9.58 -15.06
CA ALA A 148 7.54 9.15 -15.63
C ALA A 148 6.75 8.19 -14.71
N LEU A 149 7.45 7.41 -13.88
CA LEU A 149 6.83 6.53 -12.89
C LEU A 149 6.29 7.32 -11.68
N GLN A 150 7.03 8.33 -11.21
CA GLN A 150 6.55 9.22 -10.15
C GLN A 150 5.32 10.01 -10.59
N GLU A 151 5.32 10.55 -11.81
CA GLU A 151 4.17 11.25 -12.38
C GLU A 151 2.93 10.35 -12.48
N ALA A 152 3.12 9.11 -12.96
CA ALA A 152 2.03 8.14 -13.02
C ALA A 152 1.47 7.81 -11.63
N ALA A 153 2.35 7.62 -10.64
CA ALA A 153 1.93 7.36 -9.26
C ALA A 153 1.16 8.55 -8.65
N PHE A 154 1.66 9.77 -8.80
CA PHE A 154 0.97 10.97 -8.28
C PHE A 154 -0.37 11.22 -8.97
N ARG A 155 -0.47 10.91 -10.29
CA ARG A 155 -1.73 10.95 -11.03
C ARG A 155 -2.75 9.96 -10.47
N LEU A 156 -2.33 8.73 -10.17
CA LEU A 156 -3.19 7.71 -9.55
C LEU A 156 -3.64 8.10 -8.14
N LEU A 157 -2.78 8.81 -7.40
CA LEU A 157 -3.09 9.32 -6.06
C LEU A 157 -3.90 10.63 -6.07
N ALA A 158 -4.11 11.24 -7.24
CA ALA A 158 -4.69 12.57 -7.38
C ALA A 158 -3.95 13.64 -6.52
N LEU A 159 -2.62 13.51 -6.43
CA LEU A 159 -1.76 14.41 -5.66
C LEU A 159 -0.93 15.28 -6.59
N ASP A 160 -0.86 16.58 -6.27
CA ASP A 160 0.10 17.49 -6.88
C ASP A 160 1.31 17.63 -5.93
N PRO A 161 2.48 17.05 -6.25
CA PRO A 161 3.64 17.09 -5.37
C PRO A 161 4.17 18.51 -5.14
N SER A 162 3.80 19.48 -5.98
CA SER A 162 4.19 20.89 -5.80
C SER A 162 3.33 21.62 -4.78
N ARG A 163 2.11 21.14 -4.49
CA ARG A 163 1.15 21.79 -3.58
C ARG A 163 1.16 21.26 -2.15
N VAL A 164 1.64 20.04 -1.93
CA VAL A 164 1.43 19.28 -0.67
C VAL A 164 2.67 19.30 0.27
N GLN A 165 3.79 19.95 -0.11
CA GLN A 165 5.08 19.91 0.61
C GLN A 165 5.49 21.24 1.26
#